data_AF-A0A527ZUJ2-F1
#
_entry.id   AF-A0A527ZUJ2-F1
#
_cell.length_a   1.000
_cell.length_b   1.000
_cell.length_c   1.000
_cell.angle_alpha   90.00
_cell.angle_beta   90.00
_cell.angle_gamma   90.00
#
_symmetry.space_group_name_H-M   'P 1'
#
loop_
_entity.id
_entity.type
_entity.pdbx_description
1 polymer ?
#
loop_
_entity_poly.entity_id
_entity_poly.type
_entity_poly.pdbx_seq_one_letter_code
_entity_poly.pdbx_strand_id
1 'polypeptide(L)'
;TLESGLKVSLPSHAPSGFFVDLGVSAAAPTYLAAAGFGDCLCRSVAQIDWWMSHRLLGTAYHQVPFLIQEKDEAALNERAAKLAERDIEANGYLYRVLTLCGLGISFTGVSNHGSMGEHQISHYIDCFAGERHPGTLHGTQVGVASLTMARLQQAMLASDQPPLVKATKIDPDDMVRRMGPAVAAQCLDELKKKAFDENAAAAFNERLQEVWPTLRQELKQFMVPVGEMQRLLKSTGGPISAAELGTPADFYREAVVHCREMRNRFSFLDIAADAGMLEDFARGEA
;
A
#
# COMPACT_ATOMS: atom_id res chain seq x y z
N THR A 1 2.80 -18.48 7.19
CA THR A 1 3.64 -18.40 5.98
C THR A 1 3.55 -19.73 5.28
N LEU A 2 3.51 -19.77 3.94
CA LEU A 2 3.65 -21.06 3.24
C LEU A 2 5.04 -21.65 3.50
N GLU A 3 5.23 -22.95 3.21
CA GLU A 3 6.57 -23.59 3.22
C GLU A 3 7.59 -22.85 2.35
N SER A 4 7.13 -22.03 1.41
CA SER A 4 7.95 -21.18 0.53
C SER A 4 8.46 -19.88 1.17
N GLY A 5 8.02 -19.52 2.38
CA GLY A 5 8.37 -18.23 3.01
C GLY A 5 7.58 -17.02 2.48
N LEU A 6 6.80 -17.19 1.40
CA LEU A 6 5.96 -16.12 0.85
C LEU A 6 4.72 -15.91 1.72
N LYS A 7 4.51 -14.67 2.18
CA LYS A 7 3.26 -14.23 2.81
C LYS A 7 2.18 -14.07 1.73
N VAL A 8 1.32 -15.07 1.63
CA VAL A 8 0.12 -15.04 0.79
C VAL A 8 -1.13 -14.85 1.65
N SER A 9 -2.07 -14.05 1.15
CA SER A 9 -3.43 -14.00 1.70
C SER A 9 -4.18 -15.20 1.16
N LEU A 10 -4.45 -16.19 2.01
CA LEU A 10 -5.22 -17.37 1.62
C LEU A 10 -6.72 -17.05 1.61
N PRO A 11 -7.49 -17.61 0.66
CA PRO A 11 -8.95 -17.55 0.72
C PRO A 11 -9.42 -18.08 2.07
N SER A 12 -10.21 -17.26 2.77
CA SER A 12 -10.83 -17.60 4.04
C SER A 12 -12.29 -17.15 4.00
N HIS A 13 -13.06 -17.51 5.02
CA HIS A 13 -14.46 -17.10 5.16
C HIS A 13 -14.56 -15.89 6.08
N ALA A 14 -15.43 -14.94 5.73
CA ALA A 14 -15.77 -13.84 6.62
C ALA A 14 -16.35 -14.39 7.94
N PRO A 15 -16.00 -13.82 9.10
CA PRO A 15 -16.56 -14.26 10.37
C PRO A 15 -18.07 -13.99 10.42
N SER A 16 -18.84 -14.90 11.03
CA SER A 16 -20.30 -14.75 11.19
C SER A 16 -20.70 -13.59 12.11
N GLY A 17 -19.77 -13.11 12.95
CA GLY A 17 -19.96 -11.99 13.84
C GLY A 17 -18.63 -11.46 14.35
N PHE A 18 -18.58 -10.17 14.63
CA PHE A 18 -17.41 -9.49 15.17
C PHE A 18 -17.82 -8.74 16.44
N PHE A 19 -17.21 -9.11 17.57
CA PHE A 19 -17.46 -8.52 18.88
C PHE A 19 -16.13 -8.05 19.45
N VAL A 20 -16.07 -6.78 19.84
CA VAL A 20 -14.89 -6.17 20.45
C VAL A 20 -15.29 -5.50 21.76
N ASP A 21 -14.60 -5.84 22.84
CA ASP A 21 -14.67 -5.10 24.09
C ASP A 21 -13.74 -3.88 23.98
N LEU A 22 -14.33 -2.69 23.90
CA LEU A 22 -13.58 -1.46 23.71
C LEU A 22 -12.76 -1.07 24.95
N GLY A 23 -13.17 -1.48 26.15
CA GLY A 23 -12.40 -1.25 27.37
C GLY A 23 -11.13 -2.10 27.38
N VAL A 24 -11.24 -3.39 27.02
CA VAL A 24 -10.08 -4.28 26.86
C VAL A 24 -9.16 -3.80 25.75
N SER A 25 -9.74 -3.42 24.60
CA SER A 25 -8.97 -2.96 23.45
C SER A 25 -8.20 -1.66 23.73
N ALA A 26 -8.85 -0.67 24.33
CA ALA A 26 -8.19 0.58 24.75
C ALA A 26 -7.11 0.34 25.82
N ALA A 27 -7.27 -0.69 26.67
CA ALA A 27 -6.26 -1.10 27.64
C ALA A 27 -5.05 -1.86 27.03
N ALA A 28 -5.09 -2.23 25.75
CA ALA A 28 -3.96 -2.88 25.08
C ALA A 28 -2.76 -1.91 24.92
N PRO A 29 -1.54 -2.40 24.70
CA PRO A 29 -0.39 -1.55 24.38
C PRO A 29 -0.67 -0.61 23.21
N THR A 30 -0.37 0.69 23.39
CA THR A 30 -0.75 1.75 22.43
C THR A 30 -0.14 1.57 21.05
N TYR A 31 1.02 0.91 20.94
CA TYR A 31 1.65 0.60 19.66
C TYR A 31 0.77 -0.32 18.77
N LEU A 32 -0.14 -1.12 19.35
CA LEU A 32 -1.09 -1.94 18.59
C LEU A 32 -2.17 -1.07 17.92
N ALA A 33 -2.69 -0.09 18.65
CA ALA A 33 -3.65 0.87 18.09
C ALA A 33 -2.98 1.76 17.02
N ALA A 34 -1.74 2.19 17.26
CA ALA A 34 -0.94 2.91 16.27
C ALA A 34 -0.70 2.08 14.99
N ALA A 35 -0.41 0.78 15.14
CA ALA A 35 -0.30 -0.15 14.02
C ALA A 35 -1.62 -0.26 13.25
N GLY A 36 -2.74 -0.49 13.95
CA GLY A 36 -4.07 -0.54 13.33
C GLY A 36 -4.41 0.74 12.58
N PHE A 37 -4.07 1.91 13.14
CA PHE A 37 -4.26 3.18 12.46
C PHE A 37 -3.40 3.30 11.20
N GLY A 38 -2.15 2.86 11.24
CA GLY A 38 -1.27 2.81 10.06
C GLY A 38 -1.87 1.97 8.93
N ASP A 39 -2.55 0.87 9.27
CA ASP A 39 -3.28 0.03 8.32
C ASP A 39 -4.53 0.72 7.74
N CYS A 40 -5.23 1.55 8.52
CA CYS A 40 -6.33 2.38 8.01
C CYS A 40 -5.86 3.53 7.10
N LEU A 41 -4.70 4.13 7.43
CA LEU A 41 -4.16 5.30 6.74
C LEU A 41 -3.84 5.03 5.25
N CYS A 42 -3.65 3.76 4.87
CA CYS A 42 -3.35 3.35 3.50
C CYS A 42 -4.47 3.65 2.49
N ARG A 43 -5.70 3.86 2.96
CA ARG A 43 -6.90 3.99 2.13
C ARG A 43 -6.72 4.99 0.98
N SER A 44 -6.07 6.14 1.21
CA SER A 44 -5.80 7.15 0.18
C SER A 44 -4.94 6.64 -0.96
N VAL A 45 -3.79 6.07 -0.62
CA VAL A 45 -2.83 5.61 -1.63
C VAL A 45 -3.32 4.37 -2.36
N ALA A 46 -4.07 3.50 -1.68
CA ALA A 46 -4.72 2.33 -2.27
C ALA A 46 -5.83 2.74 -3.25
N GLN A 47 -6.66 3.73 -2.89
CA GLN A 47 -7.71 4.26 -3.78
C GLN A 47 -7.11 4.88 -5.04
N ILE A 48 -6.00 5.62 -4.90
CA ILE A 48 -5.28 6.23 -6.02
C ILE A 48 -4.76 5.16 -6.97
N ASP A 49 -4.03 4.15 -6.45
CA ASP A 49 -3.50 3.06 -7.28
C ASP A 49 -4.63 2.28 -7.96
N TRP A 50 -5.70 1.96 -7.23
CA TRP A 50 -6.78 1.13 -7.77
C TRP A 50 -7.60 1.86 -8.83
N TRP A 51 -7.91 3.15 -8.60
CA TRP A 51 -8.58 3.97 -9.61
C TRP A 51 -7.71 4.18 -10.84
N MET A 52 -6.42 4.47 -10.66
CA MET A 52 -5.46 4.61 -11.75
C MET A 52 -5.42 3.34 -12.62
N SER A 53 -5.29 2.18 -11.98
CA SER A 53 -5.27 0.88 -12.67
C SER A 53 -6.57 0.65 -13.47
N HIS A 54 -7.72 0.98 -12.88
CA HIS A 54 -9.01 0.91 -13.57
C HIS A 54 -9.09 1.82 -14.80
N ARG A 55 -8.64 3.07 -14.69
CA ARG A 55 -8.76 4.07 -15.77
C ARG A 55 -7.81 3.78 -16.95
N LEU A 56 -6.64 3.21 -16.68
CA LEU A 56 -5.62 2.93 -17.69
C LEU A 56 -5.72 1.52 -18.28
N LEU A 57 -6.02 0.52 -17.45
CA LEU A 57 -5.98 -0.89 -17.84
C LEU A 57 -7.36 -1.56 -17.86
N GLY A 58 -8.43 -0.86 -17.45
CA GLY A 58 -9.78 -1.42 -17.41
C GLY A 58 -9.98 -2.47 -16.32
N THR A 59 -9.11 -2.54 -15.30
CA THR A 59 -9.27 -3.48 -14.18
C THR A 59 -10.55 -3.19 -13.39
N ALA A 60 -11.10 -4.20 -12.71
CA ALA A 60 -12.28 -4.01 -11.86
C ALA A 60 -12.03 -2.91 -10.81
N TYR A 61 -13.04 -2.09 -10.53
CA TYR A 61 -13.04 -1.09 -9.45
C TYR A 61 -14.42 -1.07 -8.81
N HIS A 62 -14.45 -1.07 -7.47
CA HIS A 62 -15.69 -0.99 -6.71
C HIS A 62 -15.60 0.19 -5.75
N GLN A 63 -16.55 1.11 -5.86
CA GLN A 63 -16.62 2.28 -4.99
C GLN A 63 -17.17 1.94 -3.59
N VAL A 64 -17.94 0.86 -3.47
CA VAL A 64 -18.67 0.50 -2.23
C VAL A 64 -17.79 0.46 -0.97
N PRO A 65 -16.56 -0.11 -0.97
CA PRO A 65 -15.74 -0.18 0.24
C PRO A 65 -15.33 1.21 0.76
N PHE A 66 -15.16 2.19 -0.13
CA PHE A 66 -14.83 3.55 0.26
C PHE A 66 -16.05 4.29 0.83
N LEU A 67 -17.22 4.10 0.20
CA LEU A 67 -18.46 4.76 0.63
C LEU A 67 -18.90 4.35 2.03
N ILE A 68 -18.76 3.06 2.37
CA ILE A 68 -19.23 2.55 3.67
C ILE A 68 -18.38 3.02 4.85
N GLN A 69 -17.12 3.43 4.62
CA GLN A 69 -16.18 3.83 5.67
C GLN A 69 -15.87 5.32 5.71
N GLU A 70 -16.27 6.11 4.70
CA GLU A 70 -15.89 7.52 4.54
C GLU A 70 -16.09 8.38 5.80
N LYS A 71 -17.28 8.29 6.42
CA LYS A 71 -17.60 9.08 7.63
C LYS A 71 -16.83 8.59 8.85
N ASP A 72 -16.62 7.28 8.96
CA ASP A 72 -15.89 6.67 10.07
C ASP A 72 -14.39 6.96 9.98
N GLU A 73 -13.83 7.00 8.77
CA GLU A 73 -12.44 7.40 8.52
C GLU A 73 -12.20 8.86 8.92
N ALA A 74 -13.09 9.77 8.53
CA ALA A 74 -13.00 11.17 8.93
C ALA A 74 -13.03 11.31 10.47
N ALA A 75 -13.98 10.64 11.13
CA ALA A 75 -14.11 10.66 12.57
C ALA A 75 -12.91 10.00 13.30
N LEU A 76 -12.31 8.95 12.72
CA LEU A 76 -11.09 8.33 13.22
C LEU A 76 -9.90 9.30 13.11
N ASN A 77 -9.73 9.96 11.96
CA ASN A 77 -8.62 10.89 11.73
C ASN A 77 -8.67 12.09 12.69
N GLU A 78 -9.87 12.62 12.97
CA GLU A 78 -10.07 13.67 13.98
C GLU A 78 -9.63 13.24 15.40
N ARG A 79 -9.67 11.94 15.67
CA ARG A 79 -9.38 11.33 16.99
C ARG A 79 -8.02 10.65 17.05
N ALA A 80 -7.21 10.69 15.99
CA ALA A 80 -5.96 9.93 15.88
C ALA A 80 -5.05 10.10 17.13
N ALA A 81 -4.86 11.34 17.60
CA ALA A 81 -4.04 11.64 18.77
C ALA A 81 -4.52 10.93 20.06
N LYS A 82 -5.84 10.72 20.20
CA LYS A 82 -6.43 10.09 21.37
C LYS A 82 -6.20 8.59 21.45
N LEU A 83 -5.75 7.95 20.37
CA LEU A 83 -5.34 6.54 20.38
C LEU A 83 -4.13 6.32 21.32
N ALA A 84 -3.20 7.27 21.36
CA ALA A 84 -2.06 7.23 22.28
C ALA A 84 -2.48 7.41 23.75
N GLU A 85 -3.64 8.04 23.99
CA GLU A 85 -4.23 8.28 25.30
C GLU A 85 -5.13 7.14 25.78
N ARG A 86 -5.25 6.05 24.99
CA ARG A 86 -6.13 4.90 25.29
C ARG A 86 -7.61 5.30 25.37
N ASP A 87 -8.01 6.28 24.58
CA ASP A 87 -9.40 6.73 24.54
C ASP A 87 -10.30 5.65 23.93
N ILE A 88 -11.39 5.33 24.64
CA ILE A 88 -12.32 4.25 24.27
C ILE A 88 -13.06 4.59 22.97
N GLU A 89 -13.44 5.85 22.77
CA GLU A 89 -14.18 6.28 21.57
C GLU A 89 -13.29 6.24 20.33
N ALA A 90 -12.05 6.73 20.43
CA ALA A 90 -11.06 6.66 19.36
C ALA A 90 -10.76 5.22 18.94
N ASN A 91 -10.58 4.31 19.92
CA ASN A 91 -10.46 2.88 19.63
C ASN A 91 -11.74 2.33 18.99
N GLY A 92 -12.92 2.76 19.44
CA GLY A 92 -14.19 2.42 18.80
C GLY A 92 -14.22 2.76 17.30
N TYR A 93 -13.81 3.97 16.92
CA TYR A 93 -13.72 4.37 15.52
C TYR A 93 -12.64 3.59 14.75
N LEU A 94 -11.49 3.30 15.37
CA LEU A 94 -10.45 2.48 14.76
C LEU A 94 -11.00 1.10 14.36
N TYR A 95 -11.69 0.43 15.28
CA TYR A 95 -12.31 -0.87 15.02
C TYR A 95 -13.45 -0.81 14.02
N ARG A 96 -14.23 0.28 14.00
CA ARG A 96 -15.26 0.48 12.97
C ARG A 96 -14.64 0.55 11.59
N VAL A 97 -13.60 1.36 11.38
CA VAL A 97 -12.93 1.48 10.08
C VAL A 97 -12.30 0.15 9.66
N LEU A 98 -11.57 -0.53 10.55
CA LEU A 98 -10.98 -1.86 10.26
C LEU A 98 -12.06 -2.90 9.89
N THR A 99 -13.20 -2.89 10.60
CA THR A 99 -14.32 -3.81 10.32
C THR A 99 -14.97 -3.50 8.97
N LEU A 100 -15.18 -2.22 8.65
CA LEU A 100 -15.76 -1.79 7.37
C LEU A 100 -14.82 -2.11 6.20
N CYS A 101 -13.51 -1.98 6.39
CA CYS A 101 -12.51 -2.45 5.42
C CYS A 101 -12.65 -3.96 5.15
N GLY A 102 -12.81 -4.78 6.20
CA GLY A 102 -13.06 -6.21 6.07
C GLY A 102 -14.40 -6.56 5.39
N LEU A 103 -15.46 -5.80 5.64
CA LEU A 103 -16.72 -5.92 4.92
C LEU A 103 -16.58 -5.54 3.45
N GLY A 104 -15.75 -4.54 3.12
CA GLY A 104 -15.40 -4.20 1.75
C GLY A 104 -14.81 -5.39 0.97
N ILE A 105 -13.95 -6.19 1.61
CA ILE A 105 -13.43 -7.44 1.01
C ILE A 105 -14.57 -8.43 0.81
N SER A 106 -15.46 -8.56 1.80
CA SER A 106 -16.60 -9.49 1.73
C SER A 106 -17.58 -9.14 0.60
N PHE A 107 -17.75 -7.86 0.28
CA PHE A 107 -18.63 -7.41 -0.81
C PHE A 107 -18.00 -7.53 -2.19
N THR A 108 -16.68 -7.36 -2.31
CA THR A 108 -16.01 -7.24 -3.61
C THR A 108 -15.22 -8.49 -4.00
N GLY A 109 -14.88 -9.36 -3.05
CA GLY A 109 -14.01 -10.51 -3.25
C GLY A 109 -12.53 -10.14 -3.48
N VAL A 110 -12.16 -8.86 -3.36
CA VAL A 110 -10.80 -8.36 -3.55
C VAL A 110 -10.41 -7.41 -2.43
N SER A 111 -9.11 -7.20 -2.24
CA SER A 111 -8.56 -6.34 -1.18
C SER A 111 -8.04 -4.99 -1.67
N ASN A 112 -8.26 -4.64 -2.93
CA ASN A 112 -7.65 -3.47 -3.57
C ASN A 112 -8.01 -2.13 -2.91
N HIS A 113 -9.16 -2.01 -2.23
CA HIS A 113 -9.55 -0.78 -1.53
C HIS A 113 -8.68 -0.44 -0.32
N GLY A 114 -7.89 -1.39 0.17
CA GLY A 114 -6.97 -1.19 1.28
C GLY A 114 -5.71 -2.01 1.15
N SER A 115 -5.29 -2.37 -0.07
CA SER A 115 -4.08 -3.18 -0.30
C SER A 115 -3.58 -3.06 -1.73
N MET A 116 -2.69 -2.10 -1.98
CA MET A 116 -2.02 -1.85 -3.25
C MET A 116 -0.49 -1.77 -3.05
N GLY A 117 0.20 -0.77 -3.60
CA GLY A 117 1.66 -0.67 -3.57
C GLY A 117 2.23 -0.64 -2.15
N GLU A 118 1.56 0.06 -1.23
CA GLU A 118 1.98 0.19 0.17
C GLU A 118 1.98 -1.16 0.91
N HIS A 119 0.98 -2.00 0.67
CA HIS A 119 0.94 -3.34 1.21
C HIS A 119 1.98 -4.24 0.58
N GLN A 120 2.30 -4.06 -0.71
CA GLN A 120 3.38 -4.82 -1.33
C GLN A 120 4.72 -4.51 -0.67
N ILE A 121 5.01 -3.24 -0.34
CA ILE A 121 6.24 -2.87 0.40
C ILE A 121 6.28 -3.60 1.75
N SER A 122 5.19 -3.55 2.54
CA SER A 122 5.10 -4.29 3.81
C SER A 122 5.28 -5.80 3.62
N HIS A 123 4.64 -6.40 2.62
CA HIS A 123 4.78 -7.83 2.34
C HIS A 123 6.22 -8.20 1.95
N TYR A 124 6.91 -7.36 1.21
CA TYR A 124 8.31 -7.59 0.85
C TYR A 124 9.19 -7.63 2.11
N ILE A 125 8.96 -6.70 3.05
CA ILE A 125 9.65 -6.67 4.34
C ILE A 125 9.40 -7.97 5.10
N ASP A 126 8.14 -8.36 5.27
CA ASP A 126 7.76 -9.58 5.99
C ASP A 126 8.35 -10.88 5.37
N CYS A 127 8.52 -10.91 4.04
CA CYS A 127 8.99 -12.11 3.34
C CYS A 127 10.52 -12.21 3.27
N PHE A 128 11.22 -11.08 3.11
CA PHE A 128 12.61 -11.09 2.65
C PHE A 128 13.60 -10.36 3.58
N ALA A 129 13.13 -9.75 4.67
CA ALA A 129 14.03 -9.14 5.63
C ALA A 129 14.89 -10.20 6.36
N GLY A 130 14.34 -11.40 6.61
CA GLY A 130 15.01 -12.46 7.36
C GLY A 130 15.46 -11.97 8.75
N GLU A 131 16.72 -12.23 9.12
CA GLU A 131 17.33 -11.75 10.37
C GLU A 131 17.41 -10.21 10.46
N ARG A 132 17.26 -9.48 9.35
CA ARG A 132 17.19 -8.00 9.34
C ARG A 132 15.83 -7.47 9.78
N HIS A 133 14.82 -8.34 9.94
CA HIS A 133 13.47 -7.90 10.30
C HIS A 133 13.42 -7.42 11.76
N PRO A 134 13.07 -6.15 12.04
CA PRO A 134 13.09 -5.58 13.40
C PRO A 134 11.93 -6.03 14.31
N GLY A 135 11.20 -7.08 13.92
CA GLY A 135 9.98 -7.53 14.61
C GLY A 135 8.80 -6.54 14.55
N THR A 136 8.75 -5.65 13.56
CA THR A 136 7.65 -4.68 13.38
C THR A 136 6.30 -5.34 13.12
N LEU A 137 5.23 -4.63 13.47
CA LEU A 137 3.86 -5.05 13.14
C LEU A 137 3.50 -4.68 11.70
N HIS A 138 2.61 -5.47 11.09
CA HIS A 138 2.14 -5.22 9.71
C HIS A 138 1.63 -3.79 9.52
N GLY A 139 0.68 -3.34 10.33
CA GLY A 139 0.10 -2.00 10.21
C GLY A 139 1.12 -0.86 10.42
N THR A 140 2.19 -1.08 11.20
CA THR A 140 3.28 -0.10 11.30
C THR A 140 4.09 0.01 10.01
N GLN A 141 4.38 -1.12 9.35
CA GLN A 141 5.03 -1.12 8.04
C GLN A 141 4.14 -0.49 6.97
N VAL A 142 2.85 -0.83 6.95
CA VAL A 142 1.85 -0.29 6.01
C VAL A 142 1.72 1.22 6.18
N GLY A 143 1.70 1.73 7.42
CA GLY A 143 1.65 3.17 7.68
C GLY A 143 2.82 3.93 7.05
N VAL A 144 4.05 3.45 7.24
CA VAL A 144 5.26 4.06 6.65
C VAL A 144 5.28 3.89 5.13
N ALA A 145 4.95 2.70 4.62
CA ALA A 145 4.84 2.45 3.20
C ALA A 145 3.78 3.33 2.51
N SER A 146 2.70 3.67 3.22
CA SER A 146 1.69 4.60 2.73
C SER A 146 2.25 6.01 2.56
N LEU A 147 3.14 6.46 3.45
CA LEU A 147 3.85 7.74 3.27
C LEU A 147 4.76 7.71 2.03
N THR A 148 5.42 6.59 1.77
CA THR A 148 6.27 6.37 0.59
C THR A 148 5.44 6.44 -0.70
N MET A 149 4.34 5.71 -0.75
CA MET A 149 3.41 5.76 -1.88
C MET A 149 2.83 7.15 -2.09
N ALA A 150 2.44 7.84 -1.00
CA ALA A 150 1.91 9.19 -1.09
C ALA A 150 2.95 10.18 -1.63
N ARG A 151 4.24 10.07 -1.25
CA ARG A 151 5.32 10.88 -1.83
C ARG A 151 5.48 10.63 -3.33
N LEU A 152 5.52 9.36 -3.75
CA LEU A 152 5.64 8.99 -5.16
C LEU A 152 4.47 9.52 -5.99
N GLN A 153 3.25 9.22 -5.54
CA GLN A 153 2.01 9.61 -6.20
C GLN A 153 1.90 11.14 -6.30
N GLN A 154 2.18 11.88 -5.20
CA GLN A 154 2.19 13.34 -5.23
C GLN A 154 3.23 13.91 -6.20
N ALA A 155 4.45 13.37 -6.20
CA ALA A 155 5.52 13.85 -7.08
C ALA A 155 5.13 13.68 -8.55
N MET A 156 4.55 12.54 -8.91
CA MET A 156 4.09 12.27 -10.28
C MET A 156 2.87 13.12 -10.64
N LEU A 157 1.89 13.26 -9.75
CA LEU A 157 0.68 14.07 -9.95
C LEU A 157 0.91 15.59 -9.86
N ALA A 158 2.12 16.04 -9.48
CA ALA A 158 2.50 17.44 -9.55
C ALA A 158 2.81 17.88 -10.99
N SER A 159 3.19 16.94 -11.87
CA SER A 159 3.49 17.22 -13.28
C SER A 159 2.22 17.28 -14.13
N ASP A 160 2.14 18.30 -15.00
CA ASP A 160 1.09 18.37 -16.03
C ASP A 160 1.31 17.40 -17.19
N GLN A 161 2.53 16.88 -17.34
CA GLN A 161 2.90 15.85 -18.32
C GLN A 161 2.96 14.48 -17.63
N PRO A 162 2.38 13.42 -18.23
CA PRO A 162 2.52 12.08 -17.69
C PRO A 162 3.97 11.59 -17.82
N PRO A 163 4.37 10.61 -16.99
CA PRO A 163 5.61 9.87 -17.20
C PRO A 163 5.55 9.08 -18.53
N LEU A 164 6.71 8.88 -19.15
CA LEU A 164 6.85 8.03 -20.33
C LEU A 164 7.39 6.66 -19.89
N VAL A 165 6.56 5.62 -19.97
CA VAL A 165 6.97 4.25 -19.61
C VAL A 165 7.66 3.57 -20.81
N LYS A 166 8.54 2.61 -20.52
CA LYS A 166 9.19 1.74 -21.50
C LYS A 166 8.76 0.28 -21.27
N ALA A 167 9.22 -0.63 -22.13
CA ALA A 167 9.05 -2.05 -21.88
C ALA A 167 9.57 -2.43 -20.47
N THR A 168 8.79 -3.23 -19.75
CA THR A 168 9.12 -3.65 -18.40
C THR A 168 10.39 -4.49 -18.43
N LYS A 169 11.40 -4.06 -17.68
CA LYS A 169 12.64 -4.83 -17.51
C LYS A 169 12.43 -5.87 -16.42
N ILE A 170 12.72 -7.13 -16.77
CA ILE A 170 12.64 -8.26 -15.84
C ILE A 170 14.01 -8.92 -15.82
N ASP A 171 14.55 -9.10 -14.61
CA ASP A 171 15.80 -9.82 -14.36
C ASP A 171 15.49 -11.04 -13.47
N PRO A 172 15.24 -12.22 -14.07
CA PRO A 172 14.92 -13.42 -13.30
C PRO A 172 16.07 -13.86 -12.37
N ASP A 173 17.32 -13.64 -12.75
CA ASP A 173 18.47 -14.06 -11.96
C ASP A 173 18.59 -13.21 -10.68
N ASP A 174 18.35 -11.90 -10.79
CA ASP A 174 18.28 -11.02 -9.62
C ASP A 174 17.09 -11.37 -8.70
N MET A 175 15.92 -11.69 -9.26
CA MET A 175 14.78 -12.15 -8.47
C MET A 175 15.11 -13.43 -7.70
N VAL A 176 15.76 -14.42 -8.36
CA VAL A 176 16.20 -15.66 -7.72
C VAL A 176 17.21 -15.37 -6.59
N ARG A 177 18.13 -14.43 -6.80
CA ARG A 177 19.12 -14.02 -5.80
C ARG A 177 18.47 -13.42 -4.54
N ARG A 178 17.42 -12.61 -4.69
CA ARG A 178 16.73 -11.95 -3.56
C ARG A 178 15.70 -12.82 -2.86
N MET A 179 14.91 -13.58 -3.63
CA MET A 179 13.73 -14.28 -3.12
C MET A 179 13.91 -15.80 -2.98
N GLY A 180 14.97 -16.35 -3.57
CA GLY A 180 15.14 -17.79 -3.77
C GLY A 180 14.34 -18.31 -4.97
N PRO A 181 14.75 -19.44 -5.56
CA PRO A 181 14.26 -19.89 -6.87
C PRO A 181 12.76 -20.20 -6.91
N ALA A 182 12.23 -20.82 -5.85
CA ALA A 182 10.82 -21.23 -5.81
C ALA A 182 9.85 -20.04 -5.69
N VAL A 183 10.21 -19.01 -4.92
CA VAL A 183 9.40 -17.80 -4.77
C VAL A 183 9.57 -16.89 -5.99
N ALA A 184 10.80 -16.73 -6.49
CA ALA A 184 11.07 -15.95 -7.68
C ALA A 184 10.28 -16.44 -8.90
N ALA A 185 10.14 -17.75 -9.09
CA ALA A 185 9.33 -18.32 -10.17
C ALA A 185 7.85 -17.89 -10.06
N GLN A 186 7.27 -17.93 -8.87
CA GLN A 186 5.88 -17.50 -8.64
C GLN A 186 5.71 -15.98 -8.86
N CYS A 187 6.64 -15.18 -8.33
CA CYS A 187 6.63 -13.73 -8.54
C CYS A 187 6.82 -13.37 -10.01
N LEU A 188 7.67 -14.09 -10.75
CA LEU A 188 7.86 -13.90 -12.19
C LEU A 188 6.58 -14.17 -12.97
N ASP A 189 5.82 -15.21 -12.64
CA ASP A 189 4.53 -15.51 -13.27
C ASP A 189 3.49 -14.40 -13.00
N GLU A 190 3.50 -13.80 -11.82
CA GLU A 190 2.64 -12.66 -11.48
C GLU A 190 3.08 -11.36 -12.18
N LEU A 191 4.38 -11.06 -12.20
CA LEU A 191 4.94 -9.87 -12.84
C LEU A 191 4.67 -9.87 -14.35
N LYS A 192 4.85 -11.03 -15.02
CA LYS A 192 4.57 -11.17 -16.46
C LYS A 192 3.14 -10.82 -16.85
N LYS A 193 2.17 -10.97 -15.95
CA LYS A 193 0.75 -10.63 -16.23
C LYS A 193 0.50 -9.14 -16.40
N LYS A 194 1.41 -8.29 -15.88
CA LYS A 194 1.33 -6.82 -15.97
C LYS A 194 2.55 -6.18 -16.64
N ALA A 195 3.49 -6.98 -17.15
CA ALA A 195 4.67 -6.49 -17.83
C ALA A 195 4.31 -6.00 -19.24
N PHE A 196 4.90 -4.87 -19.64
CA PHE A 196 4.76 -4.33 -20.98
C PHE A 196 5.91 -4.77 -21.87
N ASP A 197 5.58 -5.21 -23.09
CA ASP A 197 6.53 -5.17 -24.21
C ASP A 197 6.56 -3.77 -24.83
N GLU A 198 7.37 -3.56 -25.87
CA GLU A 198 7.51 -2.25 -26.54
C GLU A 198 6.18 -1.74 -27.13
N ASN A 199 5.35 -2.64 -27.67
CA ASN A 199 4.07 -2.25 -28.27
C ASN A 199 3.04 -1.90 -27.19
N ALA A 200 2.98 -2.70 -26.12
CA ALA A 200 2.11 -2.46 -24.98
C ALA A 200 2.50 -1.17 -24.25
N ALA A 201 3.80 -0.88 -24.11
CA ALA A 201 4.29 0.37 -23.53
C ALA A 201 3.91 1.58 -24.40
N ALA A 202 4.05 1.48 -25.73
CA ALA A 202 3.62 2.53 -26.64
C ALA A 202 2.10 2.81 -26.54
N ALA A 203 1.27 1.76 -26.60
CA ALA A 203 -0.19 1.88 -26.45
C ALA A 203 -0.59 2.44 -25.07
N PHE A 204 0.09 2.01 -24.00
CA PHE A 204 -0.12 2.53 -22.66
C PHE A 204 0.22 4.02 -22.57
N ASN A 205 1.34 4.46 -23.17
CA ASN A 205 1.73 5.87 -23.19
C ASN A 205 0.72 6.74 -23.96
N GLU A 206 0.20 6.28 -25.10
CA GLU A 206 -0.85 6.99 -25.84
C GLU A 206 -2.10 7.16 -24.97
N ARG A 207 -2.55 6.08 -24.34
CA ARG A 207 -3.70 6.11 -23.44
C ARG A 207 -3.46 7.02 -22.23
N LEU A 208 -2.29 6.90 -21.60
CA LEU A 208 -1.91 7.70 -20.45
C LEU A 208 -1.91 9.19 -20.82
N GLN A 209 -1.31 9.57 -21.96
CA GLN A 209 -1.30 10.94 -22.47
C GLN A 209 -2.71 11.49 -22.70
N GLU A 210 -3.59 10.67 -23.29
CA GLU A 210 -4.98 11.04 -23.55
C GLU A 210 -5.74 11.35 -22.24
N VAL A 211 -5.64 10.48 -21.24
CA VAL A 211 -6.44 10.60 -20.01
C VAL A 211 -5.78 11.42 -18.91
N TRP A 212 -4.47 11.71 -18.99
CA TRP A 212 -3.69 12.29 -17.89
C TRP A 212 -4.31 13.56 -17.27
N PRO A 213 -4.82 14.54 -18.03
CA PRO A 213 -5.41 15.74 -17.43
C PRO A 213 -6.60 15.43 -16.52
N THR A 214 -7.51 14.56 -16.99
CA THR A 214 -8.71 14.16 -16.24
C THR A 214 -8.34 13.22 -15.10
N LEU A 215 -7.50 12.21 -15.35
CA LEU A 215 -7.03 11.27 -14.34
C LEU A 215 -6.34 11.99 -13.18
N ARG A 216 -5.49 12.99 -13.47
CA ARG A 216 -4.81 13.79 -12.44
C ARG A 216 -5.79 14.56 -11.57
N GLN A 217 -6.88 15.10 -12.15
CA GLN A 217 -7.93 15.77 -11.39
C GLN A 217 -8.69 14.79 -10.49
N GLU A 218 -9.09 13.63 -11.02
CA GLU A 218 -9.78 12.56 -10.27
C GLU A 218 -8.90 12.09 -9.08
N LEU A 219 -7.64 11.74 -9.33
CA LEU A 219 -6.73 11.22 -8.30
C LEU A 219 -6.41 12.24 -7.20
N LYS A 220 -6.30 13.53 -7.55
CA LYS A 220 -6.10 14.60 -6.57
C LYS A 220 -7.27 14.74 -5.58
N GLN A 221 -8.47 14.29 -5.92
CA GLN A 221 -9.62 14.31 -4.99
C GLN A 221 -9.51 13.23 -3.90
N PHE A 222 -8.80 12.13 -4.16
CA PHE A 222 -8.62 11.04 -3.18
C PHE A 222 -7.43 11.25 -2.24
N MET A 223 -6.55 12.16 -2.63
CA MET A 223 -5.24 12.37 -2.05
C MET A 223 -5.31 13.07 -0.70
N VAL A 224 -4.72 12.44 0.31
CA VAL A 224 -4.40 13.10 1.58
C VAL A 224 -2.95 13.61 1.49
N PRO A 225 -2.66 14.89 1.77
CA PRO A 225 -1.30 15.41 1.71
C PRO A 225 -0.33 14.62 2.60
N VAL A 226 0.88 14.31 2.12
CA VAL A 226 1.91 13.57 2.86
C VAL A 226 2.15 14.17 4.25
N GLY A 227 2.22 15.50 4.36
CA GLY A 227 2.42 16.17 5.65
C GLY A 227 1.27 15.92 6.63
N GLU A 228 0.03 15.79 6.13
CA GLU A 228 -1.12 15.45 6.95
C GLU A 228 -1.10 13.98 7.36
N MET A 229 -0.76 13.07 6.44
CA MET A 229 -0.57 11.65 6.78
C MET A 229 0.52 11.46 7.85
N GLN A 230 1.65 12.17 7.73
CA GLN A 230 2.71 12.17 8.73
C GLN A 230 2.23 12.70 10.08
N ARG A 231 1.48 13.82 10.09
CA ARG A 231 0.92 14.40 11.31
C ARG A 231 -0.02 13.41 12.01
N LEU A 232 -0.93 12.79 11.26
CA LEU A 232 -1.88 11.81 11.78
C LEU A 232 -1.16 10.60 12.36
N LEU A 233 -0.25 9.97 11.60
CA LEU A 233 0.48 8.78 12.05
C LEU A 233 1.36 9.07 13.27
N LYS A 234 2.08 10.19 13.27
CA LYS A 234 2.88 10.60 14.42
C LYS A 234 2.03 10.86 15.66
N SER A 235 0.82 11.39 15.49
CA SER A 235 -0.08 11.67 16.62
C SER A 235 -0.55 10.41 17.37
N THR A 236 -0.57 9.25 16.70
CA THR A 236 -0.89 7.96 17.35
C THR A 236 0.31 7.37 18.10
N GLY A 237 1.50 7.95 17.94
CA GLY A 237 2.76 7.36 18.38
C GLY A 237 3.35 6.34 17.39
N GLY A 238 2.80 6.24 16.17
CA GLY A 238 3.30 5.38 15.12
C GLY A 238 4.56 5.94 14.42
N PRO A 239 5.39 5.06 13.82
CA PRO A 239 6.60 5.48 13.09
C PRO A 239 6.25 6.14 11.76
N ILE A 240 7.08 7.07 11.29
CA ILE A 240 6.88 7.82 10.03
C ILE A 240 8.03 7.64 9.01
N SER A 241 9.03 6.79 9.32
CA SER A 241 10.20 6.53 8.48
C SER A 241 10.69 5.09 8.64
N ALA A 242 11.53 4.61 7.71
CA ALA A 242 12.10 3.26 7.82
C ALA A 242 13.10 3.15 8.98
N ALA A 243 13.83 4.24 9.25
CA ALA A 243 14.68 4.38 10.43
C ALA A 243 13.89 4.19 11.74
N GLU A 244 12.70 4.80 11.86
CA GLU A 244 11.82 4.62 13.03
C GLU A 244 11.20 3.22 13.09
N LEU A 245 11.02 2.52 11.96
CA LEU A 245 10.69 1.09 11.96
C LEU A 245 11.86 0.21 12.44
N GLY A 246 13.09 0.73 12.47
CA GLY A 246 14.29 -0.07 12.67
C GLY A 246 14.66 -0.94 11.46
N THR A 247 14.09 -0.67 10.28
CA THR A 247 14.41 -1.40 9.06
C THR A 247 15.65 -0.77 8.41
N PRO A 248 16.69 -1.54 8.06
CA PRO A 248 17.86 -1.00 7.37
C PRO A 248 17.47 -0.26 6.09
N ALA A 249 18.00 0.95 5.90
CA ALA A 249 17.60 1.82 4.80
C ALA A 249 17.84 1.19 3.42
N ASP A 250 18.96 0.48 3.24
CA ASP A 250 19.25 -0.28 2.02
C ASP A 250 18.18 -1.33 1.71
N PHE A 251 17.75 -2.09 2.72
CA PHE A 251 16.70 -3.08 2.56
C PHE A 251 15.31 -2.46 2.35
N TYR A 252 14.99 -1.36 3.03
CA TYR A 252 13.72 -0.66 2.79
C TYR A 252 13.64 -0.15 1.34
N ARG A 253 14.73 0.39 0.80
CA ARG A 253 14.82 0.82 -0.60
C ARG A 253 14.65 -0.35 -1.56
N GLU A 254 15.28 -1.48 -1.26
CA GLU A 254 15.08 -2.72 -2.00
C GLU A 254 13.58 -3.11 -2.01
N ALA A 255 12.91 -3.03 -0.85
CA ALA A 255 11.49 -3.31 -0.75
C ALA A 255 10.64 -2.35 -1.61
N VAL A 256 10.93 -1.05 -1.60
CA VAL A 256 10.24 -0.05 -2.44
C VAL A 256 10.38 -0.36 -3.93
N VAL A 257 11.59 -0.73 -4.38
CA VAL A 257 11.85 -1.00 -5.79
C VAL A 257 11.21 -2.32 -6.23
N HIS A 258 11.35 -3.37 -5.43
CA HIS A 258 11.09 -4.74 -5.88
C HIS A 258 9.76 -5.33 -5.39
N CYS A 259 9.03 -4.68 -4.49
CA CYS A 259 7.75 -5.23 -4.02
C CYS A 259 6.70 -5.39 -5.14
N ARG A 260 6.80 -4.58 -6.20
CA ARG A 260 5.92 -4.67 -7.38
C ARG A 260 6.01 -6.02 -8.09
N GLU A 261 7.11 -6.74 -7.93
CA GLU A 261 7.36 -8.05 -8.56
C GLU A 261 6.51 -9.16 -7.93
N MET A 262 5.99 -8.95 -6.71
CA MET A 262 5.39 -10.03 -5.94
C MET A 262 4.00 -10.47 -6.41
N ARG A 263 3.22 -9.58 -7.05
CA ARG A 263 1.81 -9.80 -7.36
C ARG A 263 1.38 -9.04 -8.61
N ASN A 264 0.38 -9.57 -9.33
CA ASN A 264 -0.31 -8.86 -10.40
C ASN A 264 -1.23 -7.75 -9.84
N ARG A 265 -0.62 -6.69 -9.32
CA ARG A 265 -1.25 -5.44 -8.90
C ARG A 265 -0.50 -4.30 -9.55
N PHE A 266 -1.18 -3.58 -10.44
CA PHE A 266 -0.61 -2.42 -11.12
C PHE A 266 -0.82 -1.17 -10.26
N SER A 267 0.28 -0.46 -9.98
CA SER A 267 0.36 0.68 -9.06
C SER A 267 1.27 1.77 -9.60
N PHE A 268 1.36 2.91 -8.91
CA PHE A 268 2.33 3.95 -9.28
C PHE A 268 3.79 3.48 -9.23
N LEU A 269 4.11 2.42 -8.47
CA LEU A 269 5.44 1.80 -8.49
C LEU A 269 5.77 1.20 -9.86
N ASP A 270 4.77 0.63 -10.55
CA ASP A 270 4.95 0.06 -11.88
C ASP A 270 5.29 1.13 -12.92
N ILE A 271 4.53 2.22 -12.90
CA ILE A 271 4.76 3.37 -13.79
C ILE A 271 6.14 3.98 -13.49
N ALA A 272 6.49 4.15 -12.22
CA ALA A 272 7.78 4.71 -11.83
C ALA A 272 8.97 3.82 -12.25
N ALA A 273 8.84 2.50 -12.11
CA ALA A 273 9.88 1.55 -12.53
C ALA A 273 10.05 1.58 -14.05
N ASP A 274 8.95 1.47 -14.79
CA ASP A 274 9.01 1.35 -16.25
C ASP A 274 9.34 2.71 -16.92
N ALA A 275 9.17 3.83 -16.21
CA ALA A 275 9.69 5.15 -16.60
C ALA A 275 11.15 5.39 -16.18
N GLY A 276 11.78 4.49 -15.42
CA GLY A 276 13.17 4.58 -14.99
C GLY A 276 13.42 5.62 -13.89
N MET A 277 12.44 5.88 -13.03
CA MET A 277 12.52 6.85 -11.93
C MET A 277 12.44 6.22 -10.53
N LEU A 278 12.06 4.94 -10.42
CA LEU A 278 11.77 4.32 -9.12
C LEU A 278 13.02 4.16 -8.24
N GLU A 279 14.15 3.75 -8.79
CA GLU A 279 15.41 3.58 -8.04
C GLU A 279 15.91 4.92 -7.52
N ASP A 280 15.82 5.97 -8.35
CA ASP A 280 16.19 7.34 -8.00
C ASP A 280 15.30 7.89 -6.88
N PHE A 281 13.98 7.64 -6.98
CA PHE A 281 13.02 7.96 -5.93
C PHE A 281 13.35 7.21 -4.64
N ALA A 282 13.57 5.89 -4.70
CA ALA A 282 13.85 5.06 -3.56
C ALA A 282 15.12 5.51 -2.81
N ARG A 283 16.15 6.05 -3.49
CA ARG A 283 17.33 6.61 -2.79
C ARG A 283 17.00 7.70 -1.77
N GLY A 284 15.88 8.43 -1.97
CA GLY A 284 15.37 9.43 -1.04
C GLY A 284 14.61 8.86 0.16
N GLU A 285 14.29 7.57 0.13
CA GLU A 285 13.58 6.88 1.20
C GLU A 285 14.56 6.40 2.29
N ALA A 286 14.20 6.61 3.55
CA ALA A 286 14.99 6.28 4.73
C ALA A 286 14.11 6.14 5.99
#